data_AF-W2RLX2-F1
#
_entry.id   AF-W2RLX2-F1
#
_cell.length_a   1.000
_cell.length_b   1.000
_cell.length_c   1.000
_cell.angle_alpha   90.00
_cell.angle_beta   90.00
_cell.angle_gamma   90.00
#
_symmetry.space_group_name_H-M   'P 1'
#
loop_
_entity.id
_entity.type
_entity.pdbx_description
1 polymer ?
#
loop_
_entity_poly.entity_id
_entity_poly.type
_entity_poly.pdbx_seq_one_letter_code
_entity_poly.pdbx_strand_id
1 'polypeptide(L)'
;MRRFSSISKDPDLPGISRYDPQASNSTQSNGIQLNPRGLVPTLHFQAEGVDEYLVESGLIVEFLTGLYPSHLTPHGGNPVADAAQRWRQRFFTDTWFGKVNPLLFKMTGTSDEAARLSIANDITEQIGKEIEPLLANAGPYFGGSSVITVVEAMTMPFVILMYDFCDDVVWPSILLEKAKAFPAFGKWIEVGMKHGSVLYRVARERRKEAVLNMLPQVRQKYAP
;
A
#
# COMPACT_ATOMS: atom_id res chain seq x y z
N MET A 1 -2.07 -19.70 -20.71
CA MET A 1 -3.38 -19.22 -20.23
C MET A 1 -3.87 -20.17 -19.13
N ARG A 2 -3.62 -19.87 -17.84
CA ARG A 2 -4.14 -20.65 -16.70
C ARG A 2 -5.04 -19.75 -15.86
N ARG A 3 -6.29 -20.18 -15.67
CA ARG A 3 -7.33 -19.51 -14.88
C ARG A 3 -6.92 -19.52 -13.40
N PHE A 4 -7.12 -18.40 -12.71
CA PHE A 4 -6.96 -18.27 -11.27
C PHE A 4 -8.10 -18.97 -10.56
N SER A 5 -7.91 -20.26 -10.25
CA SER A 5 -8.75 -21.03 -9.34
C SER A 5 -7.91 -21.42 -8.13
N SER A 6 -7.98 -20.62 -7.06
CA SER A 6 -7.90 -21.05 -5.65
C SER A 6 -7.72 -19.84 -4.73
N ILE A 7 -8.84 -19.22 -4.38
CA ILE A 7 -8.92 -18.43 -3.15
C ILE A 7 -9.17 -19.46 -2.03
N SER A 8 -8.23 -19.57 -1.10
CA SER A 8 -8.34 -20.46 0.06
C SER A 8 -9.56 -20.11 0.91
N LYS A 9 -10.13 -21.15 1.52
CA LYS A 9 -11.31 -21.15 2.37
C LYS A 9 -10.98 -20.48 3.70
N ASP A 10 -11.58 -19.32 3.95
CA ASP A 10 -11.72 -18.78 5.30
C ASP A 10 -13.13 -18.16 5.36
N PRO A 11 -14.08 -18.77 6.09
CA PRO A 11 -15.51 -18.48 6.01
C PRO A 11 -16.03 -17.38 6.98
N ASP A 12 -15.18 -16.71 7.77
CA ASP A 12 -15.65 -16.06 9.02
C ASP A 12 -15.71 -14.51 9.03
N LEU A 13 -15.76 -13.81 7.89
CA LEU A 13 -16.02 -12.36 7.87
C LEU A 13 -17.43 -12.05 7.33
N PRO A 14 -18.41 -11.72 8.21
CA PRO A 14 -19.77 -11.40 7.80
C PRO A 14 -19.78 -10.16 6.90
N GLY A 15 -20.46 -10.21 5.75
CA GLY A 15 -20.70 -9.04 4.91
C GLY A 15 -19.73 -8.78 3.75
N ILE A 16 -18.67 -9.58 3.63
CA ILE A 16 -17.72 -9.51 2.51
C ILE A 16 -18.08 -10.60 1.49
N SER A 17 -18.72 -10.21 0.38
CA SER A 17 -18.94 -11.12 -0.74
C SER A 17 -17.64 -11.31 -1.52
N ARG A 18 -17.26 -12.58 -1.77
CA ARG A 18 -16.11 -12.89 -2.65
C ARG A 18 -16.55 -12.63 -4.09
N TYR A 19 -15.71 -11.92 -4.84
CA TYR A 19 -15.84 -11.89 -6.29
C TYR A 19 -15.78 -13.32 -6.86
N ASP A 20 -16.88 -13.80 -7.44
CA ASP A 20 -16.96 -15.09 -8.14
C ASP A 20 -16.64 -14.89 -9.63
N PRO A 21 -15.44 -15.29 -10.10
CA PRO A 21 -15.08 -15.19 -11.51
C PRO A 21 -15.85 -16.16 -12.42
N GLN A 22 -16.61 -17.14 -11.90
CA GLN A 22 -17.40 -18.08 -12.70
C GLN A 22 -18.82 -17.62 -12.97
N ALA A 23 -19.40 -16.77 -12.11
CA ALA A 23 -20.70 -16.13 -12.35
C ALA A 23 -20.67 -15.14 -13.54
N SER A 24 -19.49 -14.80 -14.06
CA SER A 24 -19.31 -13.72 -15.03
C SER A 24 -18.83 -14.15 -16.43
N ASN A 25 -19.08 -15.39 -16.84
CA ASN A 25 -18.64 -15.90 -18.14
C ASN A 25 -19.32 -15.25 -19.37
N SER A 26 -20.04 -14.13 -19.23
CA SER A 26 -20.64 -13.42 -20.37
C SER A 26 -19.95 -12.13 -20.79
N THR A 27 -18.99 -11.55 -20.05
CA THR A 27 -18.34 -10.32 -20.53
C THR A 27 -17.00 -10.01 -19.83
N GLN A 28 -16.00 -9.59 -20.60
CA GLN A 28 -14.72 -9.02 -20.13
C GLN A 28 -14.88 -7.62 -19.45
N SER A 29 -15.90 -7.38 -18.61
CA SER A 29 -16.31 -6.02 -18.21
C SER A 29 -16.50 -5.73 -16.70
N ASN A 30 -16.02 -6.57 -15.78
CA ASN A 30 -16.54 -6.49 -14.40
C ASN A 30 -15.87 -5.45 -13.49
N GLY A 31 -14.67 -4.95 -13.82
CA GLY A 31 -14.00 -3.92 -12.99
C GLY A 31 -14.63 -2.52 -13.15
N ILE A 32 -15.08 -2.19 -14.37
CA ILE A 32 -15.69 -0.89 -14.69
C ILE A 32 -17.11 -0.79 -14.14
N GLN A 33 -17.83 -1.93 -14.06
CA GLN A 33 -19.16 -1.98 -13.44
C GLN A 33 -19.12 -1.72 -11.93
N LEU A 34 -18.06 -2.15 -11.25
CA LEU A 34 -17.88 -1.97 -9.81
C LEU A 34 -17.28 -0.61 -9.46
N ASN A 35 -16.34 -0.13 -10.26
CA ASN A 35 -15.78 1.21 -10.16
C ASN A 35 -15.74 1.84 -11.56
N PRO A 36 -16.57 2.86 -11.84
CA PRO A 36 -16.60 3.54 -13.14
C PRO A 36 -15.23 4.09 -13.58
N ARG A 37 -14.30 4.30 -12.64
CA ARG A 37 -12.93 4.75 -12.91
C ARG A 37 -11.98 3.61 -13.28
N GLY A 38 -12.42 2.36 -13.19
CA GLY A 38 -11.62 1.16 -13.48
C GLY A 38 -10.42 0.97 -12.53
N LEU A 39 -10.45 1.58 -11.35
CA LEU A 39 -9.36 1.52 -10.37
C LEU A 39 -9.65 0.46 -9.30
N VAL A 40 -8.60 -0.19 -8.82
CA VAL A 40 -8.62 -1.10 -7.67
C VAL A 40 -7.89 -0.47 -6.48
N PRO A 41 -8.21 -0.87 -5.23
CA PRO A 41 -9.23 -1.83 -4.84
C PRO A 41 -10.67 -1.28 -4.95
N THR A 42 -11.62 -2.22 -5.11
CA THR A 42 -13.06 -1.99 -4.98
C THR A 42 -13.62 -3.12 -4.14
N LEU A 43 -14.50 -2.81 -3.19
CA LEU A 43 -15.12 -3.75 -2.28
C LEU A 43 -16.63 -3.63 -2.36
N HIS A 44 -17.32 -4.73 -2.63
CA HIS A 44 -18.77 -4.81 -2.46
C HIS A 44 -19.08 -5.30 -1.04
N PHE A 45 -19.70 -4.44 -0.24
CA PHE A 45 -20.08 -4.75 1.14
C PHE A 45 -21.59 -4.89 1.25
N GLN A 46 -22.04 -6.03 1.76
CA GLN A 46 -23.47 -6.32 1.90
C GLN A 46 -23.78 -6.99 3.25
N ALA A 47 -24.25 -6.21 4.23
CA ALA A 47 -24.65 -6.69 5.56
C ALA A 47 -25.59 -5.69 6.26
N GLU A 48 -26.45 -6.18 7.16
CA GLU A 48 -27.28 -5.35 8.04
C GLU A 48 -28.10 -4.26 7.32
N GLY A 49 -28.55 -4.54 6.10
CA GLY A 49 -29.30 -3.59 5.27
C GLY A 49 -28.44 -2.55 4.53
N VAL A 50 -27.12 -2.64 4.63
CA VAL A 50 -26.15 -1.89 3.81
C VAL A 50 -25.79 -2.73 2.58
N ASP A 51 -25.82 -2.09 1.41
CA ASP A 51 -25.39 -2.66 0.12
C ASP A 51 -24.61 -1.58 -0.64
N GLU A 52 -23.28 -1.59 -0.54
CA GLU A 52 -22.42 -0.49 -0.98
C GLU A 52 -21.19 -0.96 -1.75
N TYR A 53 -20.82 -0.20 -2.79
CA TYR A 53 -19.56 -0.37 -3.51
C TYR A 53 -18.54 0.65 -3.02
N LEU A 54 -17.62 0.18 -2.19
CA LEU A 54 -16.56 0.99 -1.60
C LEU A 54 -15.38 1.08 -2.56
N VAL A 55 -14.90 2.30 -2.78
CA VAL A 55 -13.72 2.64 -3.59
C VAL A 55 -12.75 3.47 -2.76
N GLU A 56 -11.53 3.63 -3.26
CA GLU A 56 -10.38 4.24 -2.57
C GLU A 56 -9.85 3.38 -1.41
N SER A 57 -8.63 2.87 -1.57
CA SER A 57 -8.01 1.94 -0.61
C SER A 57 -7.99 2.47 0.83
N GLY A 58 -7.70 3.76 1.03
CA GLY A 58 -7.66 4.38 2.35
C GLY A 58 -9.04 4.40 3.03
N LEU A 59 -10.09 4.73 2.28
CA LEU A 59 -11.46 4.77 2.82
C LEU A 59 -12.00 3.35 3.09
N ILE A 60 -11.65 2.37 2.24
CA ILE A 60 -11.99 0.97 2.49
C ILE A 60 -11.33 0.48 3.78
N VAL A 61 -10.05 0.80 4.02
CA VAL A 61 -9.36 0.44 5.27
C VAL A 61 -9.98 1.14 6.47
N GLU A 62 -10.32 2.43 6.36
CA GLU A 62 -11.02 3.17 7.42
C GLU A 62 -12.36 2.53 7.77
N PHE A 63 -13.18 2.19 6.76
CA PHE A 63 -14.44 1.47 6.94
C PHE A 63 -14.25 0.14 7.65
N LEU A 64 -13.33 -0.71 7.15
CA LEU A 64 -13.10 -2.05 7.72
C LEU A 64 -12.54 -1.99 9.14
N THR A 65 -11.66 -1.03 9.45
CA THR A 65 -11.09 -0.90 10.80
C THR A 65 -12.06 -0.27 11.79
N GLY A 66 -13.04 0.51 11.33
CA GLY A 66 -14.16 0.98 12.15
C GLY A 66 -15.19 -0.13 12.41
N LEU A 67 -15.44 -1.00 11.44
CA LEU A 67 -16.38 -2.11 11.55
C LEU A 67 -15.84 -3.29 12.36
N TYR A 68 -14.54 -3.61 12.21
CA TYR A 68 -13.89 -4.72 12.89
C TYR A 68 -12.72 -4.23 13.77
N PRO A 69 -13.01 -3.81 15.01
CA PRO A 69 -11.98 -3.43 15.97
C PRO A 69 -10.93 -4.52 16.13
N SER A 70 -9.66 -4.16 15.99
CA SER A 70 -8.54 -5.10 16.07
C SER A 70 -7.28 -4.38 16.57
N HIS A 71 -6.16 -5.09 16.61
CA HIS A 71 -4.86 -4.51 16.97
C HIS A 71 -4.34 -3.47 15.95
N LEU A 72 -4.91 -3.40 14.74
CA LEU A 72 -4.46 -2.46 13.70
C LEU A 72 -4.70 -1.00 14.09
N THR A 73 -5.80 -0.74 14.78
CA THR A 73 -6.24 0.57 15.24
C THR A 73 -6.69 0.46 16.69
N PRO A 74 -6.21 1.31 17.60
CA PRO A 74 -6.53 1.17 19.02
C PRO A 74 -8.03 1.40 19.26
N HIS A 75 -8.62 0.48 20.01
CA HIS A 75 -10.00 0.47 20.45
C HIS A 75 -10.09 -0.10 21.88
N GLY A 76 -10.97 0.46 22.71
CA GLY A 76 -11.30 -0.09 24.03
C GLY A 76 -10.37 0.32 25.18
N GLY A 77 -9.45 1.25 24.95
CA GLY A 77 -8.61 1.86 25.98
C GLY A 77 -9.20 3.16 26.53
N ASN A 78 -8.34 4.14 26.78
CA ASN A 78 -8.76 5.50 27.12
C ASN A 78 -9.24 6.21 25.84
N PRO A 79 -10.49 6.71 25.76
CA PRO A 79 -11.03 7.26 24.50
C PRO A 79 -10.19 8.40 23.89
N VAL A 80 -9.60 9.26 24.73
CA VAL A 80 -8.77 10.39 24.26
C VAL A 80 -7.42 9.88 23.76
N ALA A 81 -6.80 8.96 24.50
CA ALA A 81 -5.53 8.37 24.09
C ALA A 81 -5.66 7.56 22.79
N ASP A 82 -6.73 6.77 22.67
CA ASP A 82 -7.02 5.98 21.48
C ASP A 82 -7.30 6.88 20.27
N ALA A 83 -8.08 7.96 20.45
CA ALA A 83 -8.32 8.94 19.40
C ALA A 83 -7.03 9.63 18.94
N ALA A 84 -6.17 10.05 19.88
CA ALA A 84 -4.88 10.64 19.56
C ALA A 84 -3.97 9.66 18.81
N GLN A 85 -3.99 8.38 19.17
CA GLN A 85 -3.18 7.37 18.50
C GLN A 85 -3.70 7.06 17.08
N ARG A 86 -5.03 6.96 16.88
CA ARG A 86 -5.61 6.85 15.53
C ARG A 86 -5.27 8.06 14.66
N TRP A 87 -5.31 9.27 15.24
CA TRP A 87 -4.88 10.48 14.54
C TRP A 87 -3.41 10.41 14.12
N ARG A 88 -2.49 9.95 14.98
CA ARG A 88 -1.07 9.79 14.59
C ARG A 88 -0.88 8.76 13.49
N GLN A 89 -1.58 7.64 13.54
CA GLN A 89 -1.56 6.62 12.48
C GLN A 89 -2.02 7.24 11.15
N ARG A 90 -3.14 7.96 11.16
CA ARG A 90 -3.67 8.64 9.98
C ARG A 90 -2.72 9.73 9.47
N PHE A 91 -2.14 10.51 10.37
CA PHE A 91 -1.18 11.56 10.02
C PHE A 91 0.04 10.97 9.30
N PHE A 92 0.57 9.85 9.79
CA PHE A 92 1.66 9.16 9.11
C PHE A 92 1.26 8.69 7.72
N THR A 93 0.11 8.00 7.58
CA THR A 93 -0.32 7.48 6.27
C THR A 93 -0.58 8.62 5.29
N ASP A 94 -1.25 9.68 5.71
CA ASP A 94 -1.53 10.85 4.86
C ASP A 94 -0.23 11.55 4.45
N THR A 95 0.76 11.62 5.34
CA THR A 95 2.09 12.16 5.04
C THR A 95 2.81 11.30 4.00
N TRP A 96 2.84 9.98 4.19
CA TRP A 96 3.43 9.06 3.21
C TRP A 96 2.76 9.18 1.83
N PHE A 97 1.43 9.13 1.78
CA PHE A 97 0.68 9.17 0.54
C PHE A 97 0.61 10.56 -0.11
N GLY A 98 0.83 11.62 0.65
CA GLY A 98 0.89 12.99 0.15
C GLY A 98 2.29 13.45 -0.27
N LYS A 99 3.37 12.91 0.34
CA LYS A 99 4.74 13.40 0.16
C LYS A 99 5.67 12.43 -0.56
N VAL A 100 5.56 11.14 -0.27
CA VAL A 100 6.51 10.13 -0.76
C VAL A 100 5.94 9.33 -1.92
N ASN A 101 4.77 8.72 -1.71
CA ASN A 101 4.19 7.78 -2.67
C ASN A 101 3.97 8.38 -4.08
N PRO A 102 3.49 9.62 -4.25
CA PRO A 102 3.30 10.21 -5.58
C PRO A 102 4.61 10.33 -6.37
N LEU A 103 5.73 10.56 -5.68
CA LEU A 103 7.04 10.68 -6.32
C LEU A 103 7.55 9.33 -6.85
N LEU A 104 7.23 8.20 -6.20
CA LEU A 104 7.54 6.86 -6.72
C LEU A 104 6.86 6.63 -8.09
N PHE A 105 5.59 7.03 -8.21
CA PHE A 105 4.86 6.93 -9.47
C PHE A 105 5.36 7.94 -10.52
N LYS A 106 5.68 9.18 -10.12
CA LYS A 106 6.32 10.17 -10.99
C LYS A 106 7.63 9.66 -11.59
N MET A 107 8.48 9.06 -10.75
CA MET A 107 9.76 8.47 -11.17
C MET A 107 9.57 7.31 -12.14
N THR A 108 8.53 6.49 -11.94
CA THR A 108 8.17 5.38 -12.86
C THR A 108 7.79 5.90 -14.25
N GLY A 109 7.12 7.06 -14.30
CA GLY A 109 6.62 7.67 -15.52
C GLY A 109 7.67 8.29 -16.44
N THR A 110 8.92 8.47 -15.99
CA THR A 110 9.96 9.11 -16.82
C THR A 110 11.01 8.12 -17.31
N SER A 111 11.48 8.31 -18.55
CA SER A 111 12.62 7.60 -19.13
C SER A 111 13.96 8.33 -18.94
N ASP A 112 13.94 9.60 -18.53
CA ASP A 112 15.14 10.40 -18.30
C ASP A 112 15.83 9.97 -17.00
N GLU A 113 17.08 9.51 -17.11
CA GLU A 113 17.88 9.03 -15.98
C GLU A 113 18.22 10.13 -14.98
N ALA A 114 18.54 11.34 -15.46
CA ALA A 114 18.86 12.47 -14.60
C ALA A 114 17.61 12.91 -13.82
N ALA A 115 16.44 12.93 -14.47
CA ALA A 115 15.17 13.18 -13.81
C ALA A 115 14.83 12.10 -12.77
N ARG A 116 15.04 10.81 -13.09
CA ARG A 116 14.83 9.71 -12.11
C ARG A 116 15.73 9.88 -10.89
N LEU A 117 17.00 10.21 -11.09
CA LEU A 117 17.94 10.44 -9.99
C LEU A 117 17.55 11.66 -9.14
N SER A 118 17.10 12.75 -9.76
CA SER A 118 16.60 13.92 -9.04
C SER A 118 15.39 13.55 -8.18
N ILE A 119 14.40 12.85 -8.74
CA ILE A 119 13.21 12.43 -7.99
C ILE A 119 13.57 11.45 -6.86
N ALA A 120 14.55 10.56 -7.07
CA ALA A 120 15.05 9.69 -6.01
C ALA A 120 15.66 10.48 -4.83
N ASN A 121 16.37 11.57 -5.12
CA ASN A 121 16.87 12.48 -4.08
C ASN A 121 15.72 13.20 -3.37
N ASP A 122 14.72 13.69 -4.11
CA ASP A 122 13.53 14.33 -3.52
C ASP A 122 12.79 13.36 -2.58
N ILE A 123 12.62 12.09 -2.99
CA ILE A 123 12.01 11.04 -2.15
C ILE A 123 12.83 10.86 -0.87
N THR A 124 14.15 10.77 -0.99
CA THR A 124 15.05 10.62 0.17
C THR A 124 14.91 11.80 1.12
N GLU A 125 14.84 13.03 0.60
CA GLU A 125 14.62 14.23 1.40
C GLU A 125 13.28 14.20 2.12
N GLN A 126 12.19 13.84 1.42
CA GLN A 126 10.86 13.72 2.03
C GLN A 126 10.82 12.64 3.12
N ILE A 127 11.50 11.50 2.91
CA ILE A 127 11.63 10.47 3.95
C ILE A 127 12.33 11.04 5.18
N GLY A 128 13.50 11.67 5.00
CA GLY A 128 14.27 12.21 6.12
C GLY A 128 13.58 13.35 6.87
N LYS A 129 12.84 14.20 6.15
CA LYS A 129 12.17 15.37 6.70
C LYS A 129 10.81 15.04 7.32
N GLU A 130 9.99 14.26 6.63
CA GLU A 130 8.57 14.11 6.96
C GLU A 130 8.25 12.75 7.59
N ILE A 131 9.01 11.68 7.28
CA ILE A 131 8.70 10.31 7.73
C ILE A 131 9.57 9.90 8.92
N GLU A 132 10.88 10.12 8.83
CA GLU A 132 11.84 9.74 9.87
C GLU A 132 11.45 10.28 11.26
N PRO A 133 11.05 11.56 11.43
CA PRO A 133 10.66 12.07 12.75
C PRO A 133 9.40 11.41 13.31
N LEU A 134 8.48 10.95 12.44
CA LEU A 134 7.24 10.29 12.86
C LEU A 134 7.47 8.85 13.33
N LEU A 135 8.67 8.30 13.05
CA LEU A 135 9.10 6.99 13.51
C LEU A 135 9.99 7.07 14.77
N ALA A 136 10.19 8.25 15.35
CA ALA A 136 11.08 8.43 16.50
C ALA A 136 10.72 7.55 17.71
N ASN A 137 9.43 7.21 17.87
CA ASN A 137 8.93 6.33 18.92
C ASN A 137 8.54 4.93 18.41
N ALA A 138 8.93 4.55 17.18
CA ALA A 138 8.66 3.22 16.66
C ALA A 138 9.37 2.14 17.49
N GLY A 139 8.63 1.09 17.85
CA GLY A 139 9.17 -0.11 18.49
C GLY A 139 9.69 -1.07 17.41
N PRO A 140 9.17 -2.31 17.32
CA PRO A 140 9.19 -3.04 16.05
C PRO A 140 8.21 -2.44 15.02
N TYR A 141 7.10 -1.84 15.47
CA TYR A 141 6.08 -1.20 14.63
C TYR A 141 5.77 0.23 15.09
N PHE A 142 4.95 0.93 14.30
CA PHE A 142 4.61 2.33 14.48
C PHE A 142 4.10 2.65 15.88
N GLY A 143 4.52 3.80 16.41
CA GLY A 143 4.07 4.31 17.71
C GLY A 143 4.42 3.44 18.91
N GLY A 144 5.44 2.59 18.80
CA GLY A 144 5.91 1.72 19.89
C GLY A 144 5.18 0.38 19.98
N SER A 145 4.31 0.07 19.03
CA SER A 145 3.52 -1.17 19.05
C SER A 145 4.40 -2.41 18.89
N SER A 146 4.09 -3.46 19.65
CA SER A 146 4.70 -4.80 19.52
C SER A 146 4.09 -5.64 18.40
N VAL A 147 2.96 -5.21 17.85
CA VAL A 147 2.24 -5.84 16.72
C VAL A 147 2.04 -4.85 15.58
N ILE A 148 1.84 -5.37 14.37
CA ILE A 148 1.62 -4.55 13.18
C ILE A 148 0.41 -3.62 13.38
N THR A 149 0.48 -2.40 12.85
CA THR A 149 -0.62 -1.44 12.91
C THR A 149 -1.19 -1.15 11.51
N VAL A 150 -2.24 -0.33 11.45
CA VAL A 150 -2.78 0.15 10.16
C VAL A 150 -1.72 0.90 9.34
N VAL A 151 -0.75 1.54 9.99
CA VAL A 151 0.34 2.26 9.31
C VAL A 151 1.13 1.31 8.41
N GLU A 152 1.62 0.19 8.96
CA GLU A 152 2.33 -0.80 8.15
C GLU A 152 1.42 -1.47 7.13
N ALA A 153 0.19 -1.81 7.51
CA ALA A 153 -0.77 -2.45 6.60
C ALA A 153 -1.00 -1.60 5.33
N MET A 154 -1.06 -0.28 5.47
CA MET A 154 -1.27 0.63 4.34
C MET A 154 0.02 0.93 3.56
N THR A 155 1.16 1.08 4.24
CA THR A 155 2.38 1.62 3.62
C THR A 155 3.38 0.56 3.16
N MET A 156 3.49 -0.58 3.86
CA MET A 156 4.45 -1.64 3.52
C MET A 156 4.31 -2.21 2.11
N PRO A 157 3.12 -2.32 1.50
CA PRO A 157 3.01 -2.73 0.11
C PRO A 157 3.83 -1.87 -0.85
N PHE A 158 3.97 -0.56 -0.57
CA PHE A 158 4.75 0.39 -1.38
C PHE A 158 6.23 0.39 -1.02
N VAL A 159 6.58 0.18 0.25
CA VAL A 159 7.96 -0.05 0.67
C VAL A 159 8.53 -1.32 0.03
N ILE A 160 7.72 -2.37 -0.10
CA ILE A 160 8.11 -3.58 -0.84
C ILE A 160 8.44 -3.25 -2.30
N LEU A 161 7.71 -2.32 -2.93
CA LEU A 161 8.04 -1.89 -4.29
C LEU A 161 9.42 -1.24 -4.34
N MET A 162 9.83 -0.49 -3.32
CA MET A 162 11.18 0.08 -3.29
C MET A 162 12.24 -1.03 -3.33
N TYR A 163 12.04 -2.14 -2.62
CA TYR A 163 12.95 -3.29 -2.69
C TYR A 163 12.89 -4.02 -4.03
N ASP A 164 11.69 -4.20 -4.59
CA ASP A 164 11.51 -4.94 -5.84
C ASP A 164 11.99 -4.13 -7.07
N PHE A 165 11.92 -2.80 -7.01
CA PHE A 165 12.09 -1.91 -8.16
C PHE A 165 13.32 -0.99 -8.13
N CYS A 166 14.03 -0.86 -7.01
CA CYS A 166 15.33 -0.17 -6.98
C CYS A 166 16.45 -1.07 -7.50
N ASP A 167 16.44 -1.35 -8.80
CA ASP A 167 17.35 -2.25 -9.51
C ASP A 167 18.04 -1.60 -10.72
N ASP A 168 18.02 -0.27 -10.79
CA ASP A 168 18.50 0.58 -11.90
C ASP A 168 17.73 0.42 -13.23
N VAL A 169 16.86 -0.57 -13.34
CA VAL A 169 15.96 -0.75 -14.49
C VAL A 169 14.69 0.07 -14.30
N VAL A 170 13.98 -0.16 -13.20
CA VAL A 170 12.73 0.54 -12.90
C VAL A 170 13.05 1.85 -12.17
N TRP A 171 13.65 1.75 -10.98
CA TRP A 171 14.07 2.87 -10.15
C TRP A 171 15.58 2.80 -9.84
N PRO A 172 16.26 3.95 -9.63
CA PRO A 172 17.66 3.98 -9.24
C PRO A 172 17.91 3.21 -7.92
N SER A 173 18.91 2.33 -7.90
CA SER A 173 19.27 1.53 -6.71
C SER A 173 19.64 2.40 -5.50
N ILE A 174 20.26 3.56 -5.76
CA ILE A 174 20.64 4.56 -4.76
C ILE A 174 19.47 5.04 -3.89
N LEU A 175 18.22 5.00 -4.40
CA LEU A 175 17.05 5.37 -3.62
C LEU A 175 16.90 4.46 -2.40
N LEU A 176 16.98 3.14 -2.60
CA LEU A 176 16.84 2.18 -1.52
C LEU A 176 17.99 2.27 -0.53
N GLU A 177 19.23 2.45 -1.03
CA GLU A 177 20.42 2.64 -0.20
C GLU A 177 20.24 3.83 0.75
N LYS A 178 19.90 5.00 0.19
CA LYS A 178 19.73 6.24 0.98
C LYS A 178 18.54 6.15 1.94
N ALA A 179 17.41 5.60 1.50
CA ALA A 179 16.24 5.43 2.36
C ALA A 179 16.55 4.54 3.57
N LYS A 180 17.30 3.45 3.38
CA LYS A 180 17.71 2.55 4.47
C LYS A 180 18.71 3.18 5.44
N ALA A 181 19.42 4.23 5.05
CA ALA A 181 20.41 4.89 5.90
C ALA A 181 19.77 5.72 7.03
N PHE A 182 18.47 6.03 6.95
CA PHE A 182 17.74 6.68 8.03
C PHE A 182 17.52 5.70 9.21
N PRO A 183 17.96 6.03 10.44
CA PRO A 183 17.95 5.09 11.56
C PRO A 183 16.58 4.49 11.90
N ALA A 184 15.55 5.31 12.04
CA ALA A 184 14.21 4.84 12.44
C ALA A 184 13.49 4.19 11.26
N PHE A 185 13.51 4.83 10.09
CA PHE A 185 12.90 4.30 8.87
C PHE A 185 13.54 2.98 8.44
N GLY A 186 14.87 2.93 8.35
CA GLY A 186 15.63 1.73 7.98
C GLY A 186 15.30 0.53 8.87
N LYS A 187 15.27 0.74 10.19
CA LYS A 187 14.86 -0.31 11.14
C LYS A 187 13.39 -0.73 10.95
N TRP A 188 12.50 0.25 10.80
CA TRP A 188 11.06 0.01 10.67
C TRP A 188 10.71 -0.80 9.42
N ILE A 189 11.32 -0.49 8.26
CA ILE A 189 11.09 -1.25 7.03
C ILE A 189 11.65 -2.68 7.10
N GLU A 190 12.79 -2.88 7.76
CA GLU A 190 13.39 -4.22 7.91
C GLU A 190 12.53 -5.16 8.75
N VAL A 191 11.80 -4.62 9.73
CA VAL A 191 10.84 -5.39 10.55
C VAL A 191 9.53 -5.58 9.79
N GLY A 192 8.95 -4.51 9.25
CA GLY A 192 7.65 -4.55 8.58
C GLY A 192 7.61 -5.49 7.38
N MET A 193 8.68 -5.53 6.59
CA MET A 193 8.74 -6.36 5.39
C MET A 193 8.85 -7.86 5.65
N LYS A 194 9.13 -8.28 6.89
CA LYS A 194 9.20 -9.69 7.28
C LYS A 194 7.87 -10.22 7.80
N HIS A 195 6.89 -9.33 8.03
CA HIS A 195 5.62 -9.74 8.63
C HIS A 195 4.77 -10.58 7.67
N GLY A 196 4.23 -11.70 8.17
CA GLY A 196 3.51 -12.67 7.35
C GLY A 196 2.31 -12.08 6.59
N SER A 197 1.54 -11.19 7.23
CA SER A 197 0.38 -10.56 6.58
C SER A 197 0.77 -9.61 5.44
N VAL A 198 1.94 -8.94 5.56
CA VAL A 198 2.48 -8.03 4.54
C VAL A 198 2.92 -8.82 3.31
N LEU A 199 3.49 -10.02 3.52
CA LEU A 199 3.98 -10.88 2.46
C LEU A 199 2.93 -11.82 1.86
N TYR A 200 1.80 -12.02 2.54
CA TYR A 200 0.82 -13.07 2.25
C TYR A 200 0.34 -13.13 0.78
N ARG A 201 0.24 -11.99 0.08
CA ARG A 201 -0.24 -11.91 -1.32
C ARG A 201 0.75 -11.23 -2.28
N VAL A 202 2.02 -11.13 -1.91
CA VAL A 202 3.03 -10.46 -2.73
C VAL A 202 3.56 -11.41 -3.80
N ALA A 203 3.00 -11.36 -5.00
CA ALA A 203 3.51 -12.09 -6.16
C ALA A 203 4.66 -11.31 -6.84
N ARG A 204 5.84 -11.26 -6.20
CA ARG A 204 6.99 -10.40 -6.60
C ARG A 204 7.39 -10.58 -8.07
N GLU A 205 7.74 -11.79 -8.49
CA GLU A 205 8.19 -12.06 -9.86
C GLU A 205 7.15 -11.65 -10.91
N ARG A 206 5.90 -12.11 -10.73
CA ARG A 206 4.81 -11.79 -11.65
C ARG A 206 4.55 -10.29 -11.73
N ARG A 207 4.63 -9.58 -10.60
CA ARG A 207 4.46 -8.13 -10.55
C ARG A 207 5.60 -7.43 -11.29
N LYS A 208 6.85 -7.86 -11.06
CA LYS A 208 8.02 -7.30 -11.72
C LYS A 208 7.93 -7.46 -13.24
N GLU A 209 7.61 -8.66 -13.71
CA GLU A 209 7.42 -8.94 -15.14
C GLU A 209 6.31 -8.04 -15.74
N ALA A 210 5.16 -7.93 -15.06
CA ALA A 210 4.08 -7.06 -15.53
C ALA A 210 4.50 -5.59 -15.63
N VAL A 211 5.25 -5.08 -14.64
CA VAL A 211 5.76 -3.71 -14.66
C VAL A 211 6.74 -3.50 -15.79
N LEU A 212 7.72 -4.40 -15.99
CA LEU A 212 8.69 -4.30 -17.07
C LEU A 212 8.02 -4.28 -18.44
N ASN A 213 6.98 -5.10 -18.65
CA ASN A 213 6.22 -5.14 -19.89
C ASN A 213 5.42 -3.86 -20.15
N MET A 214 4.93 -3.18 -19.10
CA MET A 214 4.17 -1.94 -19.21
C MET A 214 5.05 -0.68 -19.24
N LEU A 215 6.29 -0.76 -18.75
CA LEU A 215 7.16 0.38 -18.54
C LEU A 215 7.37 1.24 -19.79
N PRO A 216 7.55 0.70 -21.01
CA PRO A 216 7.66 1.53 -22.21
C PRO A 216 6.40 2.37 -22.47
N GLN A 217 5.22 1.77 -22.32
CA GLN A 217 3.94 2.45 -22.54
C GLN A 217 3.69 3.54 -21.49
N VAL A 218 4.03 3.24 -20.23
CA VAL A 218 3.93 4.20 -19.13
C VAL A 218 4.85 5.39 -19.38
N ARG A 219 6.12 5.14 -19.71
CA ARG A 219 7.10 6.22 -19.98
C ARG A 219 6.74 7.06 -21.20
N GLN A 220 6.19 6.43 -22.25
CA GLN A 220 5.69 7.15 -23.41
C GLN A 220 4.49 8.04 -23.07
N LYS A 221 3.54 7.53 -22.27
CA LYS A 221 2.34 8.28 -21.85
C LYS A 221 2.68 9.55 -21.05
N TYR A 222 3.75 9.50 -20.26
CA TYR A 222 4.17 10.59 -19.38
C TYR A 222 5.44 11.30 -19.88
N ALA A 223 5.85 11.06 -21.12
CA ALA A 223 6.93 11.81 -21.74
C ALA A 223 6.55 13.30 -21.84
N PRO A 224 7.48 14.23 -21.57
CA PRO A 224 7.24 15.66 -21.68
C PRO A 224 6.97 16.11 -23.13
#